data_AF-A0A0F9L579-F1
#
_entry.id   AF-A0A0F9L579-F1
#
_cell.length_a   1.000
_cell.length_b   1.000
_cell.length_c   1.000
_cell.angle_alpha   90.00
_cell.angle_beta   90.00
_cell.angle_gamma   90.00
#
_symmetry.space_group_name_H-M   'P 1'
#
loop_
_entity.id
_entity.type
_entity.pdbx_description
1 polymer ?
#
loop_
_entity_poly.entity_id
_entity_poly.type
_entity_poly.pdbx_seq_one_letter_code
_entity_poly.pdbx_strand_id
1 'polypeptide(L)'
;MVQKTKVKLMQYGISQEHAEEFINREYSLTKIRNTPIKKLNKIFSEDKVKEWKEKIKRKRIPNKDFHKLLNKSDFECVLCKFGEKLPIIIHHIDPYEVSQNNEFDNLILLCLN
;
A
#
# COMPACT_ATOMS: atom_id res chain seq x y z
N MET A 1 5.95 -13.56 16.80
CA MET A 1 5.83 -12.18 16.25
C MET A 1 6.82 -11.91 15.12
N VAL A 2 8.10 -12.31 15.27
CA VAL A 2 9.18 -12.11 14.29
C VAL A 2 8.81 -12.55 12.86
N GLN A 3 8.24 -13.75 12.69
CA GLN A 3 7.88 -14.27 11.37
C GLN A 3 6.82 -13.42 10.65
N LYS A 4 5.85 -12.84 11.38
CA LYS A 4 4.81 -11.97 10.78
C LYS A 4 5.41 -10.67 10.24
N THR A 5 6.40 -10.10 10.95
CA THR A 5 7.11 -8.90 10.48
C THR A 5 7.94 -9.20 9.23
N LYS A 6 8.61 -10.36 9.18
CA LYS A 6 9.40 -10.81 8.04
C LYS A 6 8.57 -10.89 6.77
N VAL A 7 7.44 -11.61 6.84
CA VAL A 7 6.52 -11.77 5.71
C VAL A 7 6.01 -10.42 5.23
N LYS A 8 5.64 -9.51 6.15
CA LYS A 8 5.22 -8.16 5.78
C LYS A 8 6.31 -7.39 5.04
N LEU A 9 7.56 -7.41 5.50
CA LEU A 9 8.65 -6.72 4.79
C LEU A 9 8.83 -7.27 3.37
N MET A 10 8.74 -8.59 3.22
CA MET A 10 8.84 -9.27 1.93
C MET A 10 7.68 -8.92 0.98
N GLN A 11 6.44 -8.79 1.49
CA GLN A 11 5.29 -8.33 0.69
C GLN A 11 5.50 -6.93 0.12
N TYR A 12 6.25 -6.08 0.83
CA TYR A 12 6.66 -4.76 0.34
C TYR A 12 7.91 -4.82 -0.56
N GLY A 13 8.29 -6.01 -1.06
CA GLY A 13 9.39 -6.18 -2.02
C GLY A 13 10.79 -6.03 -1.41
N ILE A 14 10.94 -6.20 -0.09
CA ILE A 14 12.24 -6.25 0.58
C ILE A 14 12.75 -7.70 0.53
N SER A 15 14.01 -7.92 0.14
CA SER A 15 14.55 -9.29 0.08
C SER A 15 14.58 -9.95 1.46
N GLN A 16 14.58 -11.28 1.47
CA GLN A 16 14.60 -12.06 2.70
C GLN A 16 15.77 -11.69 3.63
N GLU A 17 16.98 -11.57 3.07
CA GLU A 17 18.21 -11.21 3.80
C GLU A 17 18.05 -9.87 4.53
N HIS A 18 17.60 -8.82 3.83
CA HIS A 18 17.41 -7.51 4.47
C HIS A 18 16.26 -7.51 5.46
N ALA A 19 15.20 -8.29 5.21
CA ALA A 19 14.09 -8.43 6.15
C ALA A 19 14.55 -9.06 7.47
N GLU A 20 15.44 -10.06 7.42
CA GLU A 20 16.07 -10.65 8.61
C GLU A 20 16.97 -9.65 9.33
N GLU A 21 17.77 -8.88 8.59
CA GLU A 21 18.62 -7.84 9.19
C GLU A 21 17.80 -6.76 9.91
N PHE A 22 16.70 -6.31 9.30
CA PHE A 22 15.79 -5.37 9.93
C PHE A 22 15.20 -5.92 11.23
N ILE A 23 14.79 -7.18 11.24
CA ILE A 23 14.24 -7.84 12.43
C ILE A 23 15.29 -7.94 13.54
N ASN A 24 16.51 -8.35 13.22
CA ASN A 24 17.61 -8.46 14.18
C ASN A 24 17.94 -7.10 14.83
N ARG A 25 17.70 -6.00 14.11
CA ARG A 25 17.87 -4.62 14.59
C ARG A 25 16.57 -3.99 15.14
N GLU A 26 15.54 -4.81 15.40
CA GLU A 26 14.24 -4.40 15.93
C GLU A 26 13.52 -3.33 15.08
N TYR A 27 13.65 -3.42 13.76
CA TYR A 27 12.91 -2.61 12.81
C TYR A 27 11.61 -3.30 12.38
N SER A 28 10.49 -2.64 12.65
CA SER A 28 9.20 -2.95 12.05
C SER A 28 8.97 -2.11 10.79
N LEU A 29 8.02 -2.51 9.94
CA LEU A 29 7.61 -1.74 8.75
C LEU A 29 7.30 -0.28 9.10
N THR A 30 6.57 -0.04 10.20
CA THR A 30 6.24 1.30 10.70
C THR A 30 7.49 2.06 11.12
N LYS A 31 8.42 1.40 11.83
CA LYS A 31 9.70 2.02 12.24
C LYS A 31 10.52 2.41 11.02
N ILE A 32 10.61 1.54 10.02
CA ILE A 32 11.33 1.85 8.77
C ILE A 32 10.65 3.02 8.05
N ARG A 33 9.32 3.02 7.94
CA ARG A 33 8.55 4.11 7.30
C ARG A 33 8.81 5.47 7.96
N ASN A 34 8.84 5.51 9.29
CA ASN A 34 8.98 6.76 10.04
C ASN A 34 10.44 7.18 10.29
N THR A 35 11.40 6.26 10.18
CA THR A 35 12.81 6.58 10.41
C THR A 35 13.36 7.45 9.28
N PRO A 36 14.04 8.58 9.55
CA PRO A 36 14.63 9.40 8.50
C PRO A 36 15.66 8.64 7.65
N ILE A 37 15.70 8.92 6.35
CA ILE A 37 16.66 8.32 5.40
C ILE A 37 18.09 8.46 5.93
N LYS A 38 18.48 9.65 6.43
CA LYS A 38 19.80 9.93 7.02
C LYS A 38 20.19 8.95 8.14
N LYS A 39 19.23 8.46 8.92
CA LYS A 39 19.50 7.51 10.01
C LYS A 39 19.67 6.08 9.50
N LEU A 40 18.94 5.71 8.44
CA LEU A 40 19.08 4.41 7.77
C LEU A 40 20.38 4.34 6.95
N ASN A 41 20.77 5.44 6.27
CA ASN A 41 22.01 5.52 5.49
C ASN A 41 23.29 5.35 6.31
N LYS A 42 23.23 5.55 7.64
CA LYS A 42 24.36 5.24 8.54
C LYS A 42 24.63 3.74 8.69
N ILE A 43 23.65 2.92 8.32
CA ILE A 43 23.63 1.48 8.56
C ILE A 43 23.64 0.72 7.23
N PHE A 44 22.91 1.23 6.24
CA PHE A 44 22.69 0.60 4.95
C PHE A 44 23.13 1.53 3.81
N SER A 45 23.44 0.96 2.65
CA SER A 45 23.75 1.73 1.43
C SER A 45 22.58 2.65 1.04
N GLU A 46 22.89 3.88 0.61
CA GLU A 46 21.88 4.89 0.31
C GLU A 46 20.88 4.46 -0.77
N ASP A 47 21.35 3.75 -1.80
CA ASP A 47 20.52 3.30 -2.92
C ASP A 47 19.45 2.32 -2.46
N LYS A 48 19.84 1.33 -1.63
CA LYS A 48 18.90 0.39 -1.02
C LYS A 48 17.90 1.09 -0.10
N VAL A 49 18.35 2.06 0.70
CA VAL A 49 17.43 2.80 1.59
C VAL A 49 16.39 3.58 0.80
N LYS A 50 16.80 4.26 -0.29
CA LYS A 50 15.87 4.94 -1.19
C LYS A 50 14.89 3.95 -1.81
N GLU A 51 15.37 2.84 -2.33
CA GLU A 51 14.53 1.79 -2.92
C GLU A 51 13.48 1.26 -1.93
N TRP A 52 13.88 0.90 -0.71
CA TRP A 52 12.95 0.41 0.31
C TRP A 52 11.95 1.48 0.73
N LYS A 53 12.37 2.74 0.85
CA LYS A 53 11.47 3.84 1.19
C LYS A 53 10.40 4.04 0.14
N GLU A 54 10.76 3.98 -1.13
CA GLU A 54 9.80 4.08 -2.23
C GLU A 54 8.84 2.89 -2.26
N LYS A 55 9.32 1.67 -2.00
CA LYS A 55 8.48 0.47 -1.91
C LYS A 55 7.50 0.48 -0.72
N ILE A 56 7.93 0.97 0.44
CA ILE A 56 7.13 1.02 1.69
C ILE A 56 6.09 2.14 1.67
N LYS A 57 6.33 3.18 0.87
CA LYS A 57 5.43 4.32 0.72
C LYS A 57 4.19 3.91 -0.07
N ARG A 58 3.00 4.17 0.50
CA ARG A 58 1.74 3.95 -0.21
C ARG A 58 1.67 4.91 -1.40
N LYS A 59 1.51 4.35 -2.59
CA LYS A 59 1.31 5.13 -3.82
C LYS A 59 -0.13 5.58 -3.90
N ARG A 60 -0.36 6.81 -4.35
CA ARG A 60 -1.71 7.30 -4.66
C ARG A 60 -2.30 6.50 -5.83
N ILE A 61 -3.62 6.37 -5.86
CA ILE A 61 -4.32 5.91 -7.06
C ILE A 61 -4.06 6.95 -8.17
N PRO A 62 -3.64 6.55 -9.39
CA PRO A 62 -3.45 7.49 -10.49
C PRO A 62 -4.75 8.23 -10.80
N ASN A 63 -4.68 9.55 -11.02
CA ASN A 63 -5.87 10.36 -11.34
C ASN A 63 -6.65 9.81 -12.54
N LYS A 64 -5.95 9.25 -13.53
CA LYS A 64 -6.57 8.61 -14.70
C LYS A 64 -7.51 7.47 -14.28
N ASP A 65 -7.05 6.56 -13.43
CA ASP A 65 -7.85 5.42 -12.98
C ASP A 65 -8.94 5.84 -12.00
N PHE A 66 -8.64 6.81 -11.13
CA PHE A 66 -9.61 7.43 -10.22
C PHE A 66 -10.80 8.04 -10.99
N HIS A 67 -10.54 8.92 -11.97
CA HIS A 67 -11.61 9.53 -12.76
C HIS A 67 -12.33 8.53 -13.66
N LYS A 68 -11.59 7.56 -14.23
CA LYS A 68 -12.19 6.48 -15.03
C LYS A 68 -13.15 5.64 -14.19
N LEU A 69 -12.82 5.34 -12.93
CA LEU A 69 -13.69 4.63 -12.00
C LEU A 69 -14.97 5.41 -11.73
N LEU A 70 -14.86 6.64 -11.25
CA LEU A 70 -16.01 7.48 -10.90
C LEU A 70 -16.98 7.68 -12.08
N ASN A 71 -16.44 7.91 -13.27
CA ASN A 71 -17.25 8.12 -14.47
C ASN A 71 -17.91 6.83 -14.95
N LYS A 72 -17.24 5.67 -14.85
CA LYS A 72 -17.82 4.40 -15.31
C LYS A 72 -18.86 3.81 -14.36
N SER A 73 -18.82 4.20 -13.10
CA SER A 73 -19.77 3.77 -12.08
C SER A 73 -20.90 4.76 -11.88
N ASP A 74 -20.94 5.88 -12.62
CA ASP A 74 -21.88 7.00 -12.42
C ASP A 74 -21.92 7.50 -10.97
N PHE A 75 -20.78 7.46 -10.27
CA PHE A 75 -20.68 7.77 -8.83
C PHE A 75 -21.57 6.91 -7.92
N GLU A 76 -21.95 5.70 -8.37
CA GLU A 76 -22.80 4.77 -7.63
C GLU A 76 -22.04 3.55 -7.11
N CYS A 77 -22.56 2.97 -6.03
CA CYS A 77 -22.07 1.71 -5.48
C CYS A 77 -22.32 0.57 -6.48
N VAL A 78 -21.28 -0.22 -6.77
CA VAL A 78 -21.38 -1.35 -7.72
C VAL A 78 -22.35 -2.44 -7.29
N LEU A 79 -22.63 -2.54 -5.98
CA LEU A 79 -23.52 -3.56 -5.40
C LEU A 79 -24.97 -3.09 -5.33
N CYS A 80 -25.21 -1.87 -4.85
CA CYS A 80 -26.57 -1.37 -4.63
C CYS A 80 -27.19 -0.74 -5.89
N LYS A 81 -26.37 -0.11 -6.74
CA LYS A 81 -26.69 0.54 -8.03
C LYS A 81 -27.83 1.56 -8.07
N PHE A 82 -28.69 1.68 -7.06
CA PHE A 82 -29.86 2.57 -7.02
C PHE A 82 -30.28 2.90 -5.57
N GLY A 83 -29.33 2.93 -4.65
CA GLY A 83 -29.60 3.24 -3.23
C GLY A 83 -29.80 4.73 -2.98
N GLU A 84 -30.19 5.08 -1.76
CA GLU A 84 -30.08 6.45 -1.26
C GLU A 84 -28.67 7.00 -1.53
N LYS A 85 -28.53 8.33 -1.67
CA LYS A 85 -27.23 9.00 -1.90
C LYS A 85 -26.34 8.86 -0.66
N LEU A 86 -25.81 7.67 -0.47
CA LEU A 86 -24.88 7.32 0.59
C LEU A 86 -23.47 7.75 0.20
N PRO A 87 -22.63 8.13 1.18
CA PRO A 87 -21.21 8.32 0.93
C PRO A 87 -20.60 7.07 0.29
N ILE A 88 -19.82 7.28 -0.76
CA ILE A 88 -19.10 6.24 -1.48
C ILE A 88 -17.61 6.27 -1.13
N ILE A 89 -16.99 5.09 -1.09
CA ILE A 89 -15.57 4.89 -0.92
C ILE A 89 -15.01 4.08 -2.09
N ILE A 90 -13.75 4.34 -2.43
CA ILE A 90 -13.00 3.47 -3.33
C ILE A 90 -12.40 2.34 -2.50
N HIS A 91 -12.70 1.11 -2.88
CA HIS A 91 -12.15 -0.09 -2.28
C HIS A 91 -11.31 -0.86 -3.31
N HIS A 92 -10.24 -1.51 -2.82
CA HIS A 92 -9.44 -2.41 -3.64
C HIS A 92 -10.02 -3.82 -3.60
N ILE A 93 -10.20 -4.49 -4.74
CA ILE A 93 -10.69 -5.88 -4.77
C ILE A 93 -9.65 -6.79 -4.10
N ASP A 94 -8.42 -6.77 -4.62
CA ASP A 94 -7.26 -7.35 -3.98
C ASP A 94 -6.65 -6.32 -3.02
N PRO A 95 -6.56 -6.61 -1.71
CA PRO A 95 -6.11 -5.65 -0.71
C PRO A 95 -4.78 -5.00 -1.08
N TYR A 96 -4.75 -3.66 -1.07
CA TYR A 96 -3.55 -2.89 -1.40
C TYR A 96 -2.34 -3.26 -0.51
N GLU A 97 -2.58 -3.66 0.73
CA GLU A 97 -1.52 -4.09 1.65
C GLU A 97 -0.77 -5.36 1.17
N VAL A 98 -1.38 -6.14 0.28
CA VAL A 98 -0.81 -7.35 -0.32
C VAL A 98 -0.30 -7.08 -1.73
N SER A 99 -1.15 -6.50 -2.59
CA SER A 99 -0.88 -6.38 -4.03
C SER A 99 -0.16 -5.09 -4.42
N GLN A 100 -0.30 -4.03 -3.62
CA GLN A 100 0.04 -2.65 -3.98
C GLN A 100 -0.54 -2.20 -5.34
N ASN A 101 -1.60 -2.88 -5.82
CA ASN A 101 -2.16 -2.67 -7.14
C ASN A 101 -3.21 -1.54 -7.10
N ASN A 102 -2.94 -0.44 -7.80
CA ASN A 102 -3.83 0.71 -7.95
C ASN A 102 -4.44 0.81 -9.37
N GLU A 103 -4.31 -0.23 -10.18
CA GLU A 103 -4.91 -0.27 -11.51
C GLU A 103 -6.43 -0.29 -11.43
N PHE A 104 -7.08 0.33 -12.41
CA PHE A 104 -8.54 0.46 -12.47
C PHE A 104 -9.28 -0.87 -12.25
N ASP A 105 -8.78 -1.98 -12.80
CA ASP A 105 -9.43 -3.29 -12.68
C ASP A 105 -9.40 -3.86 -11.26
N ASN A 106 -8.56 -3.30 -10.37
CA ASN A 106 -8.51 -3.65 -8.96
C ASN A 106 -9.33 -2.68 -8.07
N LEU A 107 -10.06 -1.72 -8.64
CA LEU A 107 -10.78 -0.70 -7.90
C LEU A 107 -12.29 -0.80 -8.09
N ILE A 108 -13.04 -0.62 -7.00
CA ILE A 108 -14.51 -0.59 -7.00
C ILE A 108 -15.02 0.55 -6.13
N LEU A 109 -16.23 1.02 -6.42
CA LEU A 109 -16.98 1.93 -5.55
C LEU A 109 -17.99 1.17 -4.70
N LEU A 110 -17.95 1.42 -3.40
CA LEU A 110 -18.87 0.86 -2.42
C LEU A 110 -19.48 1.99 -1.59
N CYS A 111 -20.75 1.87 -1.23
CA CYS A 111 -21.37 2.76 -0.23
C CYS A 111 -21.01 2.32 1.19
N LEU A 112 -21.18 3.22 2.17
CA LEU A 112 -20.97 2.94 3.60
C LEU A 112 -22.20 2.31 4.29
N ASN A 113 -22.97 1.51 3.56
CA ASN A 113 -24.19 0.87 4.06
C ASN A 113 -23.91 -0.34 4.95
#